data_AF-A0A9E7JGE9-F1
#
_entry.id   AF-A0A9E7JGE9-F1
#
_cell.length_a   1.000
_cell.length_b   1.000
_cell.length_c   1.000
_cell.angle_alpha   90.00
_cell.angle_beta   90.00
_cell.angle_gamma   90.00
#
_symmetry.space_group_name_H-M   'P 1'
#
loop_
_entity.id
_entity.type
_entity.pdbx_description
1 polymer ?
#
loop_
_entity_poly.entity_id
_entity_poly.type
_entity_poly.pdbx_seq_one_letter_code
_entity_poly.pdbx_strand_id
1 'polypeptide(L)'
;MKRKRRGNESRSHAEADDPVRLAELIPSWNPNFRPSFVDSQSKIVDWVLLLRNPEANSRRLRSHGAFCEAGAPPFRLPSVPRSLRSRRNYYDVLQVPKGASEEQIKRAYRKLALKYHPDKNQGNEEANKRFAEINNAYEVLSDPEKRNIYDRYGEEGLKQHAAGGGRGPGMNIQDIFNEFFGTGHQEDQEESIPKGDDVIIELDATLEDLYMGGSLKVWREKNVIKPAPGKRRCNCRNEVYHRQIAPGMFQQMTEQVCEQCPNVKYEQEGYFVTVDIEKGMQDGQEVLFYEDGEPKIDGEAGDLKFRIRTAPHECFRREGNDLHTAVTISLGITKPKEVRKFKGEGMPLHLSTKKGDLYVTFEVLFPKSLTEDQKNKIKSALS
;
A
#
# COMPACT_ATOMS: atom_id res chain seq x y z
N MET A 1 60.38 -15.92 22.96
CA MET A 1 59.83 -15.14 21.83
C MET A 1 58.32 -15.36 21.73
N LYS A 2 57.55 -14.28 21.93
CA LYS A 2 56.14 -13.99 21.60
C LYS A 2 55.08 -15.13 21.65
N ARG A 3 54.30 -15.15 22.76
CA ARG A 3 52.94 -15.70 22.83
C ARG A 3 51.95 -14.75 22.15
N LYS A 4 51.19 -15.23 21.16
CA LYS A 4 50.15 -14.48 20.43
C LYS A 4 48.81 -14.62 21.18
N ARG A 5 48.35 -13.57 21.86
CA ARG A 5 47.05 -13.51 22.54
C ARG A 5 45.94 -13.19 21.52
N ARG A 6 44.84 -13.93 21.63
CA ARG A 6 43.54 -13.66 20.99
C ARG A 6 42.94 -12.41 21.65
N GLY A 7 42.52 -11.43 20.87
CA GLY A 7 41.74 -10.28 21.32
C GLY A 7 40.27 -10.52 21.01
N ASN A 8 39.46 -10.58 22.07
CA ASN A 8 38.01 -10.74 22.05
C ASN A 8 37.43 -9.33 22.28
N GLU A 9 36.84 -8.71 21.26
CA GLU A 9 36.19 -7.39 21.39
C GLU A 9 34.69 -7.59 21.67
N SER A 10 34.36 -7.69 22.96
CA SER A 10 32.99 -7.63 23.45
C SER A 10 32.50 -6.17 23.45
N ARG A 11 31.59 -5.85 22.50
CA ARG A 11 30.75 -4.64 22.52
C ARG A 11 29.85 -4.70 23.76
N SER A 12 30.13 -3.87 24.77
CA SER A 12 29.24 -3.68 25.91
C SER A 12 28.12 -2.73 25.53
N HIS A 13 26.94 -3.28 25.22
CA HIS A 13 25.69 -2.53 25.25
C HIS A 13 25.35 -2.25 26.72
N ALA A 14 25.42 -0.99 27.13
CA ALA A 14 24.92 -0.57 28.42
C ALA A 14 23.39 -0.45 28.32
N GLU A 15 22.71 -1.37 28.98
CA GLU A 15 21.27 -1.39 29.17
C GLU A 15 20.95 -0.41 30.30
N ALA A 16 20.26 0.69 29.97
CA ALA A 16 19.73 1.63 30.94
C ALA A 16 18.21 1.43 31.02
N ASP A 17 17.78 0.64 32.01
CA ASP A 17 16.40 0.62 32.47
C ASP A 17 16.17 1.84 33.37
N ASP A 18 15.58 2.90 32.82
CA ASP A 18 14.94 3.93 33.64
C ASP A 18 13.88 4.72 32.83
N PRO A 19 12.57 4.60 33.15
CA PRO A 19 11.50 5.29 32.44
C PRO A 19 11.19 6.64 33.09
N VAL A 20 12.11 7.61 33.04
CA VAL A 20 11.82 8.99 33.45
C VAL A 20 12.37 10.02 32.45
N ARG A 21 11.43 10.50 31.63
CA ARG A 21 11.27 11.85 31.06
C ARG A 21 12.43 12.49 30.27
N LEU A 22 12.30 12.39 28.94
CA LEU A 22 12.83 13.35 27.94
C LEU A 22 12.56 14.84 28.28
N ALA A 23 11.61 15.14 29.17
CA ALA A 23 11.26 16.50 29.59
C ALA A 23 12.22 17.15 30.61
N GLU A 24 13.13 16.39 31.22
CA GLU A 24 14.06 16.92 32.25
C GLU A 24 15.44 17.29 31.69
N LEU A 25 15.74 16.92 30.44
CA LEU A 25 17.00 17.27 29.76
C LEU A 25 16.89 18.51 28.85
N ILE A 26 15.74 19.17 28.86
CA ILE A 26 15.44 20.38 28.10
C ILE A 26 15.12 21.48 29.12
N PRO A 27 15.79 22.65 29.09
CA PRO A 27 15.56 23.69 30.09
C PRO A 27 14.08 24.06 30.17
N SER A 28 13.54 24.16 31.37
CA SER A 28 12.20 24.70 31.63
C SER A 28 12.09 26.11 31.03
N TRP A 29 11.31 26.24 29.97
CA TRP A 29 11.18 27.48 29.22
C TRP A 29 10.16 28.42 29.89
N ASN A 30 10.60 29.62 30.24
CA ASN A 30 9.79 30.70 30.79
C ASN A 30 8.93 31.34 29.68
N PRO A 31 7.59 31.39 29.79
CA PRO A 31 6.69 31.77 28.69
C PRO A 31 6.76 33.25 28.24
N ASN A 32 7.57 34.09 28.91
CA ASN A 32 7.68 35.52 28.59
C ASN A 32 8.97 35.95 27.86
N PHE A 33 9.83 35.02 27.46
CA PHE A 33 11.05 35.35 26.72
C PHE A 33 10.84 35.17 25.20
N ARG A 34 10.99 36.23 24.42
CA ARG A 34 11.09 36.15 22.95
C ARG A 34 12.57 36.13 22.57
N PRO A 35 13.15 35.02 22.05
CA PRO A 35 14.46 35.06 21.44
C PRO A 35 14.34 35.11 19.92
N SER A 36 14.94 36.13 19.34
CA SER A 36 15.29 36.23 17.94
C SER A 36 16.54 35.38 17.66
N PHE A 37 16.43 34.06 17.62
CA PHE A 37 17.47 33.18 17.08
C PHE A 37 16.90 31.77 16.92
N VAL A 38 16.95 31.22 15.71
CA VAL A 38 16.40 29.90 15.36
C VAL A 38 17.37 28.84 15.89
N ASP A 39 17.05 28.26 17.05
CA ASP A 39 17.85 27.21 17.68
C ASP A 39 17.27 25.82 17.37
N SER A 40 18.12 24.88 16.95
CA SER A 40 17.83 23.49 16.58
C SER A 40 17.11 22.70 17.70
N GLN A 41 17.21 23.15 18.95
CA GLN A 41 16.52 22.56 20.09
C GLN A 41 15.00 22.78 20.07
N SER A 42 14.52 23.87 19.45
CA SER A 42 13.08 24.18 19.40
C SER A 42 12.29 23.22 18.50
N LYS A 43 12.89 22.76 17.38
CA LYS A 43 12.26 21.80 16.45
C LYS A 43 12.08 20.41 17.06
N ILE A 44 13.03 19.95 17.88
CA ILE A 44 12.94 18.65 18.56
C ILE A 44 11.88 18.68 19.66
N VAL A 45 11.80 19.79 20.42
CA VAL A 45 10.76 19.99 21.43
C VAL A 45 9.38 20.04 20.78
N ASP A 46 9.22 20.73 19.65
CA ASP A 46 7.95 20.77 18.91
C ASP A 46 7.57 19.38 18.37
N TRP A 47 8.54 18.59 17.91
CA TRP A 47 8.29 17.20 17.48
C TRP A 47 7.91 16.30 18.67
N VAL A 48 8.60 16.41 19.80
CA VAL A 48 8.24 15.68 21.04
C VAL A 48 6.88 16.11 21.60
N LEU A 49 6.48 17.37 21.41
CA LEU A 49 5.14 17.87 21.77
C LEU A 49 4.06 17.38 20.78
N LEU A 50 4.35 17.31 19.49
CA LEU A 50 3.50 16.68 18.47
C LEU A 50 3.23 15.20 18.79
N LEU A 51 4.25 14.49 19.28
CA LEU A 51 4.13 13.09 19.72
C LEU A 51 3.22 12.91 20.94
N ARG A 52 3.07 13.94 21.78
CA ARG A 52 2.38 13.85 23.08
C ARG A 52 0.94 14.37 23.08
N ASN A 53 0.54 15.17 22.08
CA ASN A 53 -0.80 15.75 22.04
C ASN A 53 -1.29 16.02 20.59
N PRO A 54 -1.92 15.03 19.92
CA PRO A 54 -2.38 15.17 18.54
C PRO A 54 -3.54 16.17 18.36
N GLU A 55 -4.27 16.53 19.41
CA GLU A 55 -5.42 17.45 19.32
C GLU A 55 -5.01 18.94 19.36
N ALA A 56 -3.84 19.27 19.93
CA ALA A 56 -3.45 20.65 20.21
C ALA A 56 -2.99 21.44 18.97
N ASN A 57 -2.57 20.79 17.89
CA ASN A 57 -2.05 21.48 16.71
C ASN A 57 -3.14 21.86 15.67
N SER A 58 -4.37 21.37 15.84
CA SER A 58 -5.51 21.76 15.00
C SER A 58 -5.98 23.21 15.23
N ARG A 59 -5.56 23.85 16.32
CA ARG A 59 -5.96 25.21 16.72
C ARG A 59 -4.95 26.31 16.43
N ARG A 60 -3.73 25.99 16.00
CA ARG A 60 -2.65 27.00 15.83
C ARG A 60 -2.46 27.50 14.39
N LEU A 61 -3.16 26.93 13.42
CA LEU A 61 -3.19 27.38 12.02
C LEU A 61 -4.43 28.21 11.66
N ARG A 62 -5.14 28.77 12.65
CA ARG A 62 -6.27 29.70 12.42
C ARG A 62 -6.06 31.01 13.19
N SER A 63 -5.04 31.76 12.80
CA SER A 63 -4.98 33.18 13.11
C SER A 63 -4.04 33.87 12.15
N HIS A 64 -4.44 34.02 10.89
CA HIS A 64 -4.12 35.16 10.01
C HIS A 64 -5.09 35.12 8.80
N GLY A 65 -6.17 35.91 8.91
CA GLY A 65 -6.91 36.57 7.82
C GLY A 65 -7.56 35.74 6.70
N ALA A 66 -8.89 35.64 6.72
CA ALA A 66 -9.80 36.38 5.83
C ALA A 66 -11.10 35.60 5.49
N PHE A 67 -12.22 36.18 5.94
CA PHE A 67 -13.58 36.22 5.36
C PHE A 67 -13.97 35.25 4.22
N CYS A 68 -15.00 34.43 4.47
CA CYS A 68 -16.30 34.47 3.78
C CYS A 68 -17.28 33.45 4.39
N GLU A 69 -18.47 33.93 4.76
CA GLU A 69 -19.64 33.14 5.16
C GLU A 69 -20.33 32.53 3.92
N ALA A 70 -20.85 31.31 4.05
CA ALA A 70 -22.22 30.91 3.65
C ALA A 70 -22.42 29.39 3.90
N GLY A 71 -23.63 29.03 4.33
CA GLY A 71 -23.96 27.75 4.96
C GLY A 71 -24.16 26.53 4.05
N ALA A 72 -23.90 25.37 4.64
CA ALA A 72 -24.51 24.09 4.29
C ALA A 72 -24.46 23.16 5.52
N PRO A 73 -25.50 22.37 5.83
CA PRO A 73 -25.51 21.51 7.00
C PRO A 73 -24.60 20.28 6.79
N PRO A 74 -23.92 19.78 7.85
CA PRO A 74 -23.03 18.63 7.70
C PRO A 74 -23.83 17.34 7.51
N PHE A 75 -23.61 16.68 6.36
CA PHE A 75 -23.97 15.28 6.16
C PHE A 75 -23.20 14.41 7.18
N ARG A 76 -23.95 13.72 8.05
CA ARG A 76 -23.39 12.65 8.89
C ARG A 76 -23.11 11.43 8.01
N LEU A 77 -21.84 11.06 7.87
CA LEU A 77 -21.48 9.70 7.44
C LEU A 77 -21.79 8.72 8.59
N PRO A 78 -22.45 7.58 8.32
CA PRO A 78 -22.66 6.58 9.35
C PRO A 78 -21.33 5.92 9.73
N SER A 79 -21.01 5.94 11.01
CA SER A 79 -19.92 5.17 11.61
C SER A 79 -20.19 3.67 11.45
N VAL A 80 -19.31 2.95 10.77
CA VAL A 80 -19.39 1.49 10.68
C VAL A 80 -18.93 0.88 12.02
N PRO A 81 -19.78 0.13 12.75
CA PRO A 81 -19.35 -0.51 13.99
C PRO A 81 -18.41 -1.68 13.68
N ARG A 82 -17.19 -1.58 14.23
CA ARG A 82 -16.21 -2.66 14.28
C ARG A 82 -16.61 -3.66 15.37
N SER A 83 -17.45 -4.62 15.02
CA SER A 83 -17.56 -5.93 15.69
C SER A 83 -18.74 -6.67 15.08
N LEU A 84 -18.47 -7.82 14.48
CA LEU A 84 -19.30 -9.03 14.54
C LEU A 84 -18.52 -10.11 13.79
N ARG A 85 -18.12 -11.18 14.50
CA ARG A 85 -17.79 -12.46 13.87
C ARG A 85 -19.08 -13.00 13.24
N SER A 86 -19.44 -12.42 12.11
CA SER A 86 -20.50 -12.86 11.23
C SER A 86 -20.09 -14.18 10.62
N ARG A 87 -21.05 -15.09 10.42
CA ARG A 87 -20.91 -16.18 9.43
C ARG A 87 -20.27 -15.58 8.17
N ARG A 88 -19.19 -16.18 7.66
CA ARG A 88 -18.41 -15.61 6.55
C ARG A 88 -19.32 -15.58 5.33
N ASN A 89 -19.60 -14.40 4.78
CA ASN A 89 -20.35 -14.34 3.52
C ASN A 89 -19.45 -14.88 2.39
N TYR A 90 -20.02 -15.44 1.33
CA TYR A 90 -19.24 -15.96 0.18
C TYR A 90 -18.39 -14.85 -0.48
N TYR A 91 -18.88 -13.62 -0.46
CA TYR A 91 -18.14 -12.44 -0.89
C TYR A 91 -16.90 -12.18 -0.02
N ASP A 92 -17.00 -12.37 1.31
CA ASP A 92 -15.89 -12.22 2.24
C ASP A 92 -14.86 -13.35 2.07
N VAL A 93 -15.32 -14.57 1.75
CA VAL A 93 -14.46 -15.73 1.46
C VAL A 93 -13.62 -15.50 0.21
N LEU A 94 -14.23 -14.94 -0.84
CA LEU A 94 -13.55 -14.58 -2.08
C LEU A 94 -12.82 -13.22 -2.03
N GLN A 95 -12.95 -12.48 -0.92
CA GLN A 95 -12.36 -11.14 -0.74
C GLN A 95 -12.82 -10.12 -1.79
N VAL A 96 -14.09 -10.21 -2.21
CA VAL A 96 -14.72 -9.29 -3.16
C VAL A 96 -15.91 -8.55 -2.52
N PRO A 97 -16.24 -7.32 -2.97
CA PRO A 97 -17.44 -6.64 -2.51
C PRO A 97 -18.71 -7.33 -3.05
N LYS A 98 -19.86 -7.19 -2.35
CA LYS A 98 -21.15 -7.78 -2.77
C LYS A 98 -21.63 -7.36 -4.17
N GLY A 99 -21.18 -6.20 -4.66
CA GLY A 99 -21.46 -5.68 -6.00
C GLY A 99 -20.43 -6.04 -7.08
N ALA A 100 -19.53 -6.99 -6.83
CA ALA A 100 -18.48 -7.36 -7.78
C ALA A 100 -19.05 -7.94 -9.09
N SER A 101 -18.41 -7.61 -10.22
CA SER A 101 -18.74 -8.22 -11.52
C SER A 101 -18.36 -9.70 -11.53
N GLU A 102 -18.96 -10.48 -12.44
CA GLU A 102 -18.64 -11.90 -12.59
C GLU A 102 -17.16 -12.13 -12.92
N GLU A 103 -16.57 -11.25 -13.72
CA GLU A 103 -15.14 -11.26 -14.06
C GLU A 103 -14.24 -11.03 -12.84
N GLN A 104 -14.64 -10.13 -11.95
CA GLN A 104 -13.93 -9.88 -10.68
C GLN A 104 -14.00 -11.10 -9.76
N ILE A 105 -15.15 -11.78 -9.70
CA ILE A 105 -15.35 -13.02 -8.93
C ILE A 105 -14.47 -14.16 -9.49
N LYS A 106 -14.45 -14.34 -10.82
CA LYS A 106 -13.60 -15.31 -11.52
C LYS A 106 -12.11 -15.03 -11.32
N ARG A 107 -11.70 -13.75 -11.35
CA ARG A 107 -10.31 -13.34 -11.10
C ARG A 107 -9.89 -13.60 -9.66
N ALA A 108 -10.74 -13.28 -8.68
CA ALA A 108 -10.49 -13.53 -7.26
C ALA A 108 -10.39 -15.03 -6.95
N TYR A 109 -11.29 -15.84 -7.52
CA TYR A 109 -11.25 -17.30 -7.42
C TYR A 109 -9.92 -17.87 -7.93
N ARG A 110 -9.49 -17.50 -9.15
CA ARG A 110 -8.22 -17.97 -9.74
C ARG A 110 -7.02 -17.68 -8.82
N LYS A 111 -6.98 -16.48 -8.23
CA LYS A 111 -5.91 -16.05 -7.31
C LYS A 111 -5.88 -16.88 -6.02
N LEU A 112 -7.05 -17.16 -5.44
CA LEU A 112 -7.17 -17.92 -4.20
C LEU A 112 -6.99 -19.42 -4.41
N ALA A 113 -7.48 -19.97 -5.52
CA ALA A 113 -7.31 -21.37 -5.90
C ALA A 113 -5.83 -21.71 -6.10
N LEU A 114 -5.06 -20.84 -6.76
CA LEU A 114 -3.61 -21.01 -6.90
C LEU A 114 -2.86 -20.96 -5.56
N LYS A 115 -3.36 -20.17 -4.61
CA LYS A 115 -2.74 -19.98 -3.29
C LYS A 115 -2.99 -21.17 -2.36
N TYR A 116 -4.20 -21.71 -2.37
CA TYR A 116 -4.62 -22.82 -1.49
C TYR A 116 -4.69 -24.17 -2.20
N HIS A 117 -4.06 -24.31 -3.37
CA HIS A 117 -4.06 -25.55 -4.13
C HIS A 117 -3.48 -26.72 -3.29
N PRO A 118 -4.12 -27.90 -3.28
CA PRO A 118 -3.68 -29.04 -2.47
C PRO A 118 -2.28 -29.54 -2.86
N ASP A 119 -1.91 -29.43 -4.13
CA ASP A 119 -0.58 -29.82 -4.62
C ASP A 119 0.55 -28.91 -4.11
N LYS A 120 0.28 -27.62 -3.90
CA LYS A 120 1.28 -26.67 -3.36
C LYS A 120 1.32 -26.64 -1.83
N ASN A 121 0.26 -27.11 -1.18
CA ASN A 121 0.08 -27.09 0.27
C ASN A 121 -0.14 -28.49 0.83
N GLN A 122 0.69 -29.44 0.40
CA GLN A 122 0.60 -30.85 0.81
C GLN A 122 0.73 -30.96 2.35
N GLY A 123 -0.25 -31.61 2.99
CA GLY A 123 -0.26 -31.86 4.44
C GLY A 123 -0.86 -30.74 5.31
N ASN A 124 -1.34 -29.64 4.73
CA ASN A 124 -2.02 -28.59 5.52
C ASN A 124 -3.55 -28.71 5.45
N GLU A 125 -4.16 -29.23 6.51
CA GLU A 125 -5.63 -29.36 6.60
C GLU A 125 -6.38 -28.03 6.56
N GLU A 126 -5.78 -26.93 7.05
CA GLU A 126 -6.42 -25.61 7.02
C GLU A 126 -6.48 -25.04 5.61
N ALA A 127 -5.45 -25.28 4.78
CA ALA A 127 -5.45 -24.89 3.38
C ALA A 127 -6.53 -25.64 2.60
N ASN A 128 -6.68 -26.94 2.86
CA ASN A 128 -7.73 -27.76 2.25
C ASN A 128 -9.14 -27.30 2.66
N LYS A 129 -9.36 -26.97 3.94
CA LYS A 129 -10.65 -26.42 4.42
C LYS A 129 -10.97 -25.08 3.74
N ARG A 130 -9.98 -24.19 3.62
CA ARG A 130 -10.17 -22.90 2.92
C ARG A 130 -10.42 -23.08 1.43
N PHE A 131 -9.72 -24.01 0.79
CA PHE A 131 -9.94 -24.32 -0.62
C PHE A 131 -11.37 -24.82 -0.88
N ALA A 132 -11.90 -25.69 0.01
CA ALA A 132 -13.29 -26.14 -0.06
C ALA A 132 -14.30 -24.98 0.13
N GLU A 133 -14.04 -24.06 1.06
CA GLU A 133 -14.86 -22.86 1.25
C GLU A 133 -14.83 -21.94 0.01
N ILE A 134 -13.66 -21.73 -0.59
CA ILE A 134 -13.47 -20.92 -1.81
C ILE A 134 -14.23 -21.52 -3.00
N ASN A 135 -14.19 -22.84 -3.17
CA ASN A 135 -14.91 -23.52 -4.25
C ASN A 135 -16.43 -23.40 -4.07
N ASN A 136 -16.96 -23.61 -2.87
CA ASN A 136 -18.38 -23.41 -2.58
C ASN A 136 -18.83 -21.96 -2.86
N ALA A 137 -18.01 -20.98 -2.45
CA ALA A 137 -18.30 -19.57 -2.71
C ALA A 137 -18.36 -19.26 -4.21
N TYR A 138 -17.45 -19.82 -5.00
CA TYR A 138 -17.42 -19.62 -6.45
C TYR A 138 -18.58 -20.30 -7.16
N GLU A 139 -18.97 -21.52 -6.76
CA GLU A 139 -20.10 -22.23 -7.37
C GLU A 139 -21.42 -21.45 -7.20
N VAL A 140 -21.61 -20.81 -6.05
CA VAL A 140 -22.80 -20.01 -5.77
C VAL A 140 -22.76 -18.65 -6.47
N LEU A 141 -21.60 -18.00 -6.53
CA LEU A 141 -21.46 -16.63 -7.04
C LEU A 141 -21.19 -16.55 -8.54
N SER A 142 -20.80 -17.65 -9.19
CA SER A 142 -20.62 -17.72 -10.66
C SER A 142 -21.96 -17.83 -11.38
N ASP A 143 -22.92 -18.57 -10.84
CA ASP A 143 -24.25 -18.72 -11.45
C ASP A 143 -25.17 -17.55 -11.06
N PRO A 144 -25.74 -16.79 -12.02
CA PRO A 144 -26.57 -15.63 -11.73
C PRO A 144 -27.87 -15.97 -10.98
N GLU A 145 -28.43 -17.16 -11.18
CA GLU A 145 -29.63 -17.61 -10.46
C GLU A 145 -29.30 -17.93 -9.00
N LYS A 146 -28.25 -18.73 -8.76
CA LYS A 146 -27.79 -19.07 -7.41
C LYS A 146 -27.33 -17.84 -6.64
N ARG A 147 -26.65 -16.90 -7.31
CA ARG A 147 -26.24 -15.62 -6.75
C ARG A 147 -27.43 -14.78 -6.30
N ASN A 148 -28.47 -14.67 -7.13
CA ASN A 148 -29.68 -13.93 -6.79
C ASN A 148 -30.43 -14.55 -5.60
N ILE A 149 -30.49 -15.89 -5.52
CA ILE A 149 -31.08 -16.60 -4.38
C ILE A 149 -30.28 -16.34 -3.10
N TYR A 150 -28.94 -16.41 -3.19
CA TYR A 150 -28.04 -16.10 -2.08
C TYR A 150 -28.19 -14.65 -1.59
N ASP A 151 -28.26 -13.71 -2.51
CA ASP A 151 -28.36 -12.28 -2.18
C ASP A 151 -29.71 -11.95 -1.52
N ARG A 152 -30.79 -12.68 -1.87
CA ARG A 152 -32.14 -12.48 -1.29
C ARG A 152 -32.37 -13.21 0.02
N TYR A 153 -31.88 -14.45 0.13
CA TYR A 153 -32.27 -15.38 1.21
C TYR A 153 -31.07 -15.93 2.00
N GLY A 154 -29.85 -15.57 1.64
CA GLY A 154 -28.62 -16.06 2.27
C GLY A 154 -28.35 -17.55 2.03
N GLU A 155 -27.48 -18.14 2.84
CA GLU A 155 -27.15 -19.57 2.76
C GLU A 155 -28.36 -20.50 3.01
N GLU A 156 -29.35 -20.01 3.75
CA GLU A 156 -30.55 -20.80 4.09
C GLU A 156 -31.47 -20.98 2.88
N GLY A 157 -31.58 -19.97 2.00
CA GLY A 157 -32.31 -20.08 0.74
C GLY A 157 -31.65 -21.03 -0.28
N LEU A 158 -30.31 -21.09 -0.30
CA LEU A 158 -29.58 -22.05 -1.13
C LEU A 158 -29.81 -23.50 -0.67
N LYS A 159 -29.85 -23.74 0.65
CA LYS A 159 -30.12 -25.09 1.19
C LYS A 159 -31.55 -25.55 0.90
N GLN A 160 -32.53 -24.64 0.94
CA GLN A 160 -33.91 -24.95 0.60
C GLN A 160 -34.09 -25.22 -0.90
N HIS A 161 -33.37 -24.50 -1.75
CA HIS A 161 -33.33 -24.74 -3.19
C HIS A 161 -32.60 -26.05 -3.55
N ALA A 162 -31.53 -26.41 -2.82
CA ALA A 162 -30.82 -27.67 -2.98
C ALA A 162 -31.63 -28.89 -2.51
N ALA A 163 -32.60 -28.70 -1.59
CA ALA A 163 -33.46 -29.76 -1.08
C ALA A 163 -34.74 -30.02 -1.93
N GLY A 164 -35.06 -29.13 -2.89
CA GLY A 164 -36.29 -29.17 -3.68
C GLY A 164 -36.14 -29.63 -5.14
N GLY A 165 -34.92 -29.85 -5.64
CA GLY A 165 -34.64 -30.25 -7.03
C GLY A 165 -33.78 -31.52 -7.08
N GLY A 166 -34.38 -32.64 -7.51
CA GLY A 166 -33.71 -33.94 -7.55
C GLY A 166 -32.68 -34.07 -8.67
N ARG A 167 -31.42 -34.33 -8.30
CA ARG A 167 -30.42 -35.19 -8.97
C ARG A 167 -29.25 -35.36 -7.97
N GLY A 168 -29.12 -36.49 -7.29
CA GLY A 168 -28.36 -37.66 -7.76
C GLY A 168 -26.99 -37.71 -7.05
N PRO A 169 -26.58 -38.84 -6.44
CA PRO A 169 -25.53 -38.90 -5.42
C PRO A 169 -24.11 -38.91 -5.99
N GLY A 170 -23.19 -38.21 -5.34
CA GLY A 170 -21.75 -38.51 -5.35
C GLY A 170 -21.03 -38.41 -6.71
N MET A 171 -20.91 -37.19 -7.26
CA MET A 171 -19.83 -36.93 -8.22
C MET A 171 -18.55 -36.68 -7.41
N ASN A 172 -17.57 -37.57 -7.53
CA ASN A 172 -16.26 -37.38 -6.90
C ASN A 172 -15.60 -36.12 -7.43
N ILE A 173 -15.10 -35.31 -6.50
CA ILE A 173 -14.44 -34.02 -6.75
C ILE A 173 -13.19 -34.22 -7.64
N GLN A 174 -12.55 -35.39 -7.59
CA GLN A 174 -11.42 -35.72 -8.47
C GLN A 174 -11.84 -36.04 -9.92
N ASP A 175 -13.05 -36.56 -10.17
CA ASP A 175 -13.45 -36.99 -11.52
C ASP A 175 -13.98 -35.82 -12.36
N ILE A 176 -14.69 -34.87 -11.75
CA ILE A 176 -15.03 -33.58 -12.38
C ILE A 176 -13.77 -32.74 -12.61
N PHE A 177 -12.80 -32.80 -11.67
CA PHE A 177 -11.53 -32.11 -11.81
C PHE A 177 -10.65 -32.76 -12.88
N ASN A 178 -10.65 -34.08 -13.04
CA ASN A 178 -9.93 -34.76 -14.10
C ASN A 178 -10.60 -34.58 -15.48
N GLU A 179 -11.92 -34.43 -15.56
CA GLU A 179 -12.62 -34.13 -16.82
C GLU A 179 -12.43 -32.67 -17.26
N PHE A 180 -12.16 -31.75 -16.33
CA PHE A 180 -11.92 -30.34 -16.62
C PHE A 180 -10.42 -29.95 -16.68
N PHE A 181 -9.53 -30.67 -15.98
CA PHE A 181 -8.08 -30.37 -15.90
C PHE A 181 -7.18 -31.53 -16.35
N GLY A 182 -7.73 -32.67 -16.74
CA GLY A 182 -7.00 -33.85 -17.19
C GLY A 182 -7.28 -34.18 -18.65
N THR A 183 -6.23 -34.14 -19.48
CA THR A 183 -6.18 -34.67 -20.86
C THR A 183 -7.02 -33.93 -21.91
N GLY A 184 -6.48 -32.81 -22.37
CA GLY A 184 -6.86 -32.20 -23.64
C GLY A 184 -6.31 -30.80 -23.76
N HIS A 185 -5.04 -30.66 -24.14
CA HIS A 185 -4.54 -29.40 -24.71
C HIS A 185 -5.32 -29.12 -26.00
N GLN A 186 -6.50 -28.53 -25.87
CA GLN A 186 -6.99 -27.60 -26.86
C GLN A 186 -6.58 -26.25 -26.29
N GLU A 187 -5.50 -25.70 -26.85
CA GLU A 187 -5.15 -24.30 -26.69
C GLU A 187 -6.32 -23.48 -27.24
N ASP A 188 -7.38 -23.33 -26.45
CA ASP A 188 -8.21 -22.14 -26.52
C ASP A 188 -7.27 -21.01 -26.11
N GLN A 189 -6.61 -20.44 -27.11
CA GLN A 189 -5.99 -19.14 -27.01
C GLN A 189 -7.12 -18.18 -26.62
N GLU A 190 -7.38 -18.04 -25.32
CA GLU A 190 -8.04 -16.86 -24.77
C GLU A 190 -7.20 -15.70 -25.33
N GLU A 191 -7.71 -15.03 -26.37
CA GLU A 191 -7.09 -13.83 -26.93
C GLU A 191 -6.87 -12.88 -25.77
N SER A 192 -5.63 -12.78 -25.30
CA SER A 192 -5.30 -11.90 -24.20
C SER A 192 -5.60 -10.49 -24.68
N ILE A 193 -6.63 -9.86 -24.09
CA ILE A 193 -6.96 -8.47 -24.39
C ILE A 193 -5.66 -7.66 -24.21
N PRO A 194 -5.18 -6.96 -25.25
CA PRO A 194 -3.91 -6.25 -25.17
C PRO A 194 -3.98 -5.22 -24.05
N LYS A 195 -3.11 -5.33 -23.05
CA LYS A 195 -3.01 -4.35 -21.98
C LYS A 195 -2.12 -3.18 -22.38
N GLY A 196 -2.49 -1.99 -21.92
CA GLY A 196 -1.67 -0.80 -21.98
C GLY A 196 -0.48 -0.85 -21.02
N ASP A 197 0.41 0.14 -21.15
CA ASP A 197 1.64 0.20 -20.36
C ASP A 197 1.36 0.65 -18.92
N ASP A 198 2.06 0.04 -17.96
CA ASP A 198 2.03 0.42 -16.55
C ASP A 198 2.80 1.73 -16.32
N VAL A 199 2.27 2.60 -15.46
CA VAL A 199 2.89 3.88 -15.09
C VAL A 199 3.36 3.82 -13.64
N ILE A 200 4.64 4.14 -13.38
CA ILE A 200 5.20 4.19 -12.03
C ILE A 200 5.55 5.63 -11.69
N ILE A 201 4.94 6.17 -10.64
CA ILE A 201 5.19 7.53 -10.14
C ILE A 201 5.87 7.44 -8.77
N GLU A 202 7.01 8.11 -8.61
CA GLU A 202 7.71 8.18 -7.34
C GLU A 202 7.15 9.35 -6.53
N LEU A 203 6.65 9.05 -5.33
CA LEU A 203 6.02 10.03 -4.44
C LEU A 203 6.93 10.27 -3.24
N ASP A 204 7.45 11.47 -3.11
CA ASP A 204 8.21 11.88 -1.92
C ASP A 204 7.25 12.21 -0.78
N ALA A 205 7.16 11.31 0.19
CA ALA A 205 6.36 11.47 1.40
C ALA A 205 7.23 12.02 2.54
N THR A 206 6.69 13.00 3.28
CA THR A 206 7.39 13.55 4.45
C THR A 206 7.44 12.53 5.59
N LEU A 207 8.41 12.69 6.49
CA LEU A 207 8.53 11.79 7.64
C LEU A 207 7.30 11.91 8.55
N GLU A 208 6.73 13.11 8.64
CA GLU A 208 5.50 13.44 9.36
C GLU A 208 4.30 12.67 8.81
N ASP A 209 4.13 12.66 7.49
CA ASP A 209 3.04 11.95 6.81
C ASP A 209 3.16 10.43 7.00
N LEU A 210 4.39 9.90 6.93
CA LEU A 210 4.67 8.48 7.15
C LEU A 210 4.44 8.07 8.62
N TYR A 211 4.61 9.01 9.56
CA TYR A 211 4.42 8.76 10.99
C TYR A 211 2.93 8.86 11.39
N MET A 212 2.24 9.92 10.98
CA MET A 212 0.85 10.18 11.34
C MET A 212 -0.15 9.44 10.45
N GLY A 213 0.25 9.10 9.23
CA GLY A 213 -0.66 8.74 8.13
C GLY A 213 -1.31 10.00 7.56
N GLY A 214 -1.60 9.99 6.27
CA GLY A 214 -2.17 11.14 5.57
C GLY A 214 -2.66 10.77 4.17
N SER A 215 -3.24 11.73 3.48
CA SER A 215 -3.60 11.58 2.07
C SER A 215 -2.93 12.67 1.23
N LEU A 216 -2.19 12.28 0.21
CA LEU A 216 -1.51 13.20 -0.71
C LEU A 216 -2.28 13.27 -2.02
N LYS A 217 -2.57 14.48 -2.48
CA LYS A 217 -3.20 14.71 -3.79
C LYS A 217 -2.13 15.00 -4.82
N VAL A 218 -2.03 14.15 -5.82
CA VAL A 218 -1.06 14.24 -6.90
C VAL A 218 -1.79 14.67 -8.17
N TRP A 219 -1.29 15.71 -8.83
CA TRP A 219 -1.75 16.08 -10.16
C TRP A 219 -1.16 15.11 -11.19
N ARG A 220 -2.01 14.53 -12.02
CA ARG A 220 -1.61 13.60 -13.07
C ARG A 220 -2.25 13.99 -14.39
N GLU A 221 -1.44 13.96 -15.44
CA GLU A 221 -1.89 14.05 -16.83
C GLU A 221 -1.97 12.63 -17.42
N LYS A 222 -3.12 12.28 -17.99
CA LYS A 222 -3.40 10.97 -18.58
C LYS A 222 -3.95 11.16 -19.98
N ASN A 223 -3.51 10.31 -20.92
CA ASN A 223 -4.15 10.22 -22.22
C ASN A 223 -5.53 9.55 -22.05
N VAL A 224 -6.57 10.12 -22.64
CA VAL A 224 -7.91 9.53 -22.72
C VAL A 224 -8.30 9.30 -24.16
N ILE A 225 -9.03 8.21 -24.42
CA ILE A 225 -9.50 7.84 -25.74
C ILE A 225 -10.83 8.56 -25.99
N LYS A 226 -10.86 9.50 -26.94
CA LYS A 226 -12.08 10.21 -27.38
C LYS A 226 -12.54 9.75 -28.76
N PRO A 227 -13.85 9.69 -29.03
CA PRO A 227 -14.35 9.37 -30.35
C PRO A 227 -13.95 10.44 -31.37
N ALA A 228 -13.49 10.00 -32.53
CA ALA A 228 -13.14 10.84 -33.67
C ALA A 228 -14.05 10.52 -34.86
N PRO A 229 -14.27 11.46 -35.80
CA PRO A 229 -15.06 11.18 -36.99
C PRO A 229 -14.40 10.07 -37.84
N GLY A 230 -15.24 9.23 -38.45
CA GLY A 230 -14.84 8.12 -39.32
C GLY A 230 -14.91 6.74 -38.65
N LYS A 231 -14.67 5.70 -39.45
CA LYS A 231 -14.53 4.31 -38.98
C LYS A 231 -13.13 3.81 -39.31
N ARG A 232 -12.55 3.01 -38.42
CA ARG A 232 -11.27 2.32 -38.63
C ARG A 232 -11.50 0.83 -38.80
N ARG A 233 -10.57 0.15 -39.49
CA ARG A 233 -10.57 -1.31 -39.62
C ARG A 233 -9.87 -1.92 -38.41
N CYS A 234 -10.54 -2.83 -37.70
CA CYS A 234 -10.06 -3.51 -36.49
C CYS A 234 -10.33 -5.02 -36.60
N ASN A 235 -9.77 -5.83 -35.70
CA ASN A 235 -9.98 -7.29 -35.65
C ASN A 235 -9.86 -7.97 -37.03
N CYS A 236 -8.82 -7.62 -37.77
CA CYS A 236 -8.60 -8.20 -39.08
C CYS A 236 -8.15 -9.65 -38.96
N ARG A 237 -8.96 -10.58 -39.45
CA ARG A 237 -8.64 -12.00 -39.51
C ARG A 237 -8.54 -12.48 -40.94
N ASN A 238 -7.67 -13.46 -41.18
CA ASN A 238 -7.56 -14.10 -42.48
C ASN A 238 -8.59 -15.23 -42.55
N GLU A 239 -9.59 -15.08 -43.41
CA GLU A 239 -10.56 -16.13 -43.70
C GLU A 239 -10.18 -16.83 -45.00
N VAL A 240 -10.17 -18.16 -44.98
CA VAL A 240 -9.95 -18.97 -46.18
C VAL A 240 -11.30 -19.27 -46.82
N TYR A 241 -11.49 -18.89 -48.07
CA TYR A 241 -12.67 -19.25 -48.85
C TYR A 241 -12.28 -20.00 -50.12
N HIS A 242 -13.13 -20.92 -50.56
CA HIS A 242 -12.90 -21.71 -51.76
C HIS A 242 -13.63 -21.07 -52.94
N ARG A 243 -12.90 -20.78 -54.03
CA ARG A 243 -13.47 -20.27 -55.27
C ARG A 243 -13.30 -21.29 -56.39
N GLN A 244 -14.40 -21.67 -57.04
CA GLN A 244 -14.34 -22.52 -58.23
C GLN A 244 -13.97 -21.67 -59.44
N ILE A 245 -12.89 -22.05 -60.14
CA ILE A 245 -12.37 -21.30 -61.30
C ILE A 245 -12.73 -22.01 -62.61
N ALA A 246 -12.88 -23.33 -62.57
CA ALA A 246 -13.35 -24.15 -63.69
C ALA A 246 -14.10 -25.40 -63.17
N PRO A 247 -14.87 -26.10 -64.01
CA PRO A 247 -15.52 -27.35 -63.61
C PRO A 247 -14.48 -28.34 -63.06
N GLY A 248 -14.61 -28.72 -61.79
CA GLY A 248 -13.67 -29.61 -61.09
C GLY A 248 -12.39 -28.98 -60.52
N MET A 249 -12.13 -27.68 -60.71
CA MET A 249 -10.97 -26.96 -60.13
C MET A 249 -11.43 -25.93 -59.08
N PHE A 250 -11.09 -26.19 -57.81
CA PHE A 250 -11.28 -25.27 -56.69
C PHE A 250 -9.92 -24.71 -56.25
N GLN A 251 -9.83 -23.40 -56.09
CA GLN A 251 -8.66 -22.74 -55.50
C GLN A 251 -9.02 -22.20 -54.12
N GLN A 252 -8.18 -22.49 -53.12
CA GLN A 252 -8.28 -21.86 -51.80
C GLN A 252 -7.66 -20.46 -51.90
N MET A 253 -8.45 -19.44 -51.57
CA MET A 253 -7.99 -18.06 -51.50
C MET A 253 -8.15 -17.57 -50.07
N THR A 254 -7.22 -16.75 -49.60
CA THR A 254 -7.28 -16.11 -48.28
C THR A 254 -7.69 -14.66 -48.45
N GLU A 255 -8.75 -14.22 -47.78
CA GLU A 255 -9.17 -12.82 -47.73
C GLU A 255 -9.09 -12.30 -46.30
N GLN A 256 -8.55 -11.09 -46.14
CA GLN A 256 -8.46 -10.43 -44.85
C GLN A 256 -9.78 -9.71 -44.57
N VAL A 257 -10.61 -10.32 -43.73
CA VAL A 257 -11.88 -9.75 -43.29
C VAL A 257 -11.61 -8.94 -42.02
N CYS A 258 -11.93 -7.65 -42.06
CA CYS A 258 -11.78 -6.74 -40.93
C CYS A 258 -13.14 -6.21 -40.49
N GLU A 259 -13.31 -6.03 -39.19
CA GLU A 259 -14.45 -5.34 -38.60
C GLU A 259 -14.30 -3.81 -38.72
N GLN A 260 -15.42 -3.09 -38.75
CA GLN A 260 -15.43 -1.62 -38.79
C GLN A 260 -15.66 -1.06 -37.38
N CYS A 261 -14.58 -0.72 -36.68
CA CYS A 261 -14.63 -0.07 -35.37
C CYS A 261 -14.80 1.47 -35.48
N PRO A 262 -15.33 2.13 -34.44
CA PRO A 262 -15.29 3.58 -34.31
C PRO A 262 -13.84 4.10 -34.33
N ASN A 263 -13.61 5.22 -35.02
CA ASN A 263 -12.33 5.90 -34.97
C ASN A 263 -12.17 6.61 -33.62
N VAL A 264 -10.96 6.57 -33.06
CA VAL A 264 -10.65 7.16 -31.77
C VAL A 264 -9.34 7.93 -31.81
N LYS A 265 -9.23 8.99 -31.02
CA LYS A 265 -8.02 9.80 -30.86
C LYS A 265 -7.62 9.85 -29.39
N TYR A 266 -6.33 10.03 -29.12
CA TYR A 266 -5.84 10.32 -27.78
C TYR A 266 -5.93 11.84 -27.51
N GLU A 267 -6.39 12.20 -26.32
CA GLU A 267 -6.39 13.58 -25.83
C GLU A 267 -5.87 13.59 -24.39
N GLN A 268 -5.06 14.57 -24.01
CA GLN A 268 -4.51 14.66 -22.66
C GLN A 268 -5.51 15.33 -21.73
N GLU A 269 -5.83 14.67 -20.62
CA GLU A 269 -6.66 15.21 -19.55
C GLU A 269 -5.94 15.10 -18.21
N GLY A 270 -5.96 16.20 -17.44
CA GLY A 270 -5.35 16.28 -16.11
C GLY A 270 -6.38 16.06 -15.01
N TYR A 271 -6.08 15.22 -14.02
CA TYR A 271 -6.92 15.02 -12.84
C TYR A 271 -6.08 14.79 -11.57
N PHE A 272 -6.70 14.99 -10.41
CA PHE A 272 -6.08 14.74 -9.12
C PHE A 272 -6.31 13.30 -8.66
N VAL A 273 -5.23 12.56 -8.42
CA VAL A 273 -5.26 11.25 -7.76
C VAL A 273 -4.98 11.46 -6.28
N THR A 274 -5.83 10.90 -5.41
CA THR A 274 -5.59 10.93 -3.96
C THR A 274 -4.95 9.62 -3.55
N VAL A 275 -3.73 9.69 -3.02
CA VAL A 275 -2.95 8.54 -2.54
C VAL A 275 -2.99 8.55 -1.02
N ASP A 276 -3.51 7.48 -0.44
CA ASP A 276 -3.56 7.30 1.01
C ASP A 276 -2.25 6.68 1.51
N ILE A 277 -1.56 7.40 2.39
CA ILE A 277 -0.34 6.95 3.06
C ILE A 277 -0.72 6.37 4.42
N GLU A 278 -0.54 5.06 4.55
CA GLU A 278 -0.74 4.38 5.80
C GLU A 278 0.43 4.63 6.77
N LYS A 279 0.11 4.59 8.07
CA LYS A 279 1.10 4.77 9.14
C LYS A 279 2.18 3.70 9.03
N GLY A 280 3.43 4.14 9.06
CA GLY A 280 4.57 3.23 9.06
C GLY A 280 4.87 2.60 7.69
N MET A 281 4.29 3.09 6.60
CA MET A 281 4.67 2.65 5.25
C MET A 281 6.18 2.75 5.06
N GLN A 282 6.74 1.73 4.40
CA GLN A 282 8.19 1.63 4.19
C GLN A 282 8.61 2.32 2.89
N ASP A 283 9.89 2.68 2.84
CA ASP A 283 10.50 3.20 1.62
C ASP A 283 10.45 2.15 0.51
N GLY A 284 10.02 2.55 -0.68
CA GLY A 284 9.84 1.67 -1.83
C GLY A 284 8.54 0.86 -1.84
N GLN A 285 7.65 1.02 -0.86
CA GLN A 285 6.33 0.40 -0.88
C GLN A 285 5.47 1.01 -2.00
N GLU A 286 4.72 0.17 -2.71
CA GLU A 286 3.91 0.58 -3.87
C GLU A 286 2.41 0.57 -3.53
N VAL A 287 1.70 1.64 -3.94
CA VAL A 287 0.23 1.73 -3.93
C VAL A 287 -0.27 1.57 -5.36
N LEU A 288 -1.14 0.58 -5.59
CA LEU A 288 -1.58 0.19 -6.92
C LEU A 288 -3.00 0.68 -7.21
N PHE A 289 -3.16 1.39 -8.31
CA PHE A 289 -4.42 1.83 -8.89
C PHE A 289 -4.63 1.07 -10.21
N TYR A 290 -5.62 0.17 -10.19
CA TYR A 290 -5.93 -0.70 -11.33
C TYR A 290 -6.49 0.10 -12.51
N GLU A 291 -6.10 -0.28 -13.73
CA GLU A 291 -6.62 0.30 -14.99
C GLU A 291 -6.42 1.81 -15.12
N ASP A 292 -5.58 2.38 -14.26
CA ASP A 292 -5.33 3.79 -14.27
C ASP A 292 -4.13 4.18 -15.12
N GLY A 293 -3.28 3.25 -15.59
CA GLY A 293 -2.10 3.48 -16.44
C GLY A 293 -2.38 4.03 -17.85
N GLU A 294 -1.52 3.73 -18.82
CA GLU A 294 -1.71 4.23 -20.19
C GLU A 294 -2.82 3.44 -20.92
N PRO A 295 -3.73 4.11 -21.64
CA PRO A 295 -4.78 3.44 -22.40
C PRO A 295 -4.28 2.85 -23.72
N LYS A 296 -4.78 1.66 -24.07
CA LYS A 296 -4.54 1.02 -25.36
C LYS A 296 -5.82 1.01 -26.22
N ILE A 297 -5.69 1.29 -27.51
CA ILE A 297 -6.80 1.12 -28.47
C ILE A 297 -7.11 -0.38 -28.57
N ASP A 298 -8.38 -0.76 -28.45
CA ASP A 298 -8.86 -2.16 -28.41
C ASP A 298 -8.29 -2.97 -27.24
N GLY A 299 -7.92 -2.30 -26.15
CA GLY A 299 -7.27 -2.92 -25.01
C GLY A 299 -7.71 -2.36 -23.66
N GLU A 300 -7.32 -3.05 -22.60
CA GLU A 300 -7.43 -2.54 -21.23
C GLU A 300 -6.33 -1.51 -20.96
N ALA A 301 -6.59 -0.53 -20.10
CA ALA A 301 -5.53 0.36 -19.63
C ALA A 301 -4.55 -0.40 -18.71
N GLY A 302 -3.28 0.04 -18.69
CA GLY A 302 -2.29 -0.47 -17.74
C GLY A 302 -2.60 -0.09 -16.29
N ASP A 303 -1.73 -0.44 -15.36
CA ASP A 303 -1.88 -0.07 -13.94
C ASP A 303 -1.03 1.16 -13.57
N LEU A 304 -1.51 1.97 -12.63
CA LEU A 304 -0.75 3.08 -12.05
C LEU A 304 -0.21 2.66 -10.67
N LYS A 305 1.11 2.79 -10.49
CA LYS A 305 1.81 2.40 -9.26
C LYS A 305 2.49 3.63 -8.65
N PHE A 306 2.09 4.01 -7.45
CA PHE A 306 2.82 5.04 -6.69
C PHE A 306 3.85 4.37 -5.80
N ARG A 307 5.13 4.61 -6.08
CA ARG A 307 6.23 4.14 -5.25
C ARG A 307 6.57 5.21 -4.23
N ILE A 308 6.33 4.92 -2.95
CA ILE A 308 6.58 5.86 -1.86
C ILE A 308 8.09 5.96 -1.60
N ARG A 309 8.60 7.18 -1.54
CA ARG A 309 9.96 7.50 -1.11
C ARG A 309 9.93 8.41 0.11
N THR A 310 10.83 8.17 1.06
CA THR A 310 10.96 9.00 2.24
C THR A 310 11.72 10.27 1.88
N ALA A 311 11.05 11.42 1.98
CA ALA A 311 11.68 12.71 1.74
C ALA A 311 12.81 12.96 2.78
N PRO A 312 13.93 13.58 2.37
CA PRO A 312 15.00 13.91 3.29
C PRO A 312 14.51 14.95 4.31
N HIS A 313 14.68 14.67 5.60
CA HIS A 313 14.30 15.57 6.69
C HIS A 313 15.53 16.22 7.34
N GLU A 314 15.41 17.46 7.83
CA GLU A 314 16.54 18.26 8.34
C GLU A 314 17.18 17.67 9.61
N CYS A 315 16.35 17.14 10.53
CA CYS A 315 16.81 16.68 11.85
C CYS A 315 16.81 15.16 12.00
N PHE A 316 16.09 14.45 11.13
CA PHE A 316 15.81 13.02 11.30
C PHE A 316 16.22 12.27 10.04
N ARG A 317 16.90 11.16 10.24
CA ARG A 317 17.21 10.20 9.20
C ARG A 317 16.52 8.89 9.54
N ARG A 318 15.67 8.40 8.65
CA ARG A 318 14.98 7.12 8.80
C ARG A 318 15.86 5.99 8.28
N GLU A 319 15.99 4.92 9.07
CA GLU A 319 16.60 3.66 8.66
C GLU A 319 15.65 2.51 9.04
N GLY A 320 14.90 2.02 8.04
CA GLY A 320 13.82 1.05 8.28
C GLY A 320 12.72 1.63 9.17
N ASN A 321 12.61 1.12 10.40
CA ASN A 321 11.67 1.61 11.42
C ASN A 321 12.34 2.49 12.49
N ASP A 322 13.66 2.61 12.43
CA ASP A 322 14.41 3.36 13.42
C ASP A 322 14.67 4.78 12.91
N LEU A 323 14.74 5.73 13.85
CA LEU A 323 15.02 7.13 13.58
C LEU A 323 16.37 7.51 14.15
N HIS A 324 17.15 8.25 13.38
CA HIS A 324 18.46 8.76 13.79
C HIS A 324 18.43 10.29 13.78
N THR A 325 18.94 10.90 14.84
CA THR A 325 19.07 12.36 14.93
C THR A 325 20.37 12.75 15.62
N ALA A 326 20.92 13.90 15.25
CA ALA A 326 22.08 14.50 15.89
C ALA A 326 21.63 15.72 16.69
N VAL A 327 21.91 15.72 17.99
CA VAL A 327 21.49 16.79 18.91
C VAL A 327 22.71 17.40 19.57
N THR A 328 22.76 18.73 19.54
CA THR A 328 23.79 19.51 20.22
C THR A 328 23.32 19.85 21.63
N ILE A 329 23.97 19.26 22.63
CA ILE A 329 23.72 19.58 24.05
C ILE A 329 24.69 20.67 24.51
N SER A 330 24.17 21.67 25.22
CA SER A 330 24.95 22.72 25.89
C SER A 330 25.17 22.45 27.39
N LEU A 331 24.34 21.62 28.03
CA LEU A 331 24.35 21.37 29.48
C LEU A 331 24.24 19.88 29.78
N GLY A 332 25.36 19.25 30.15
CA GLY A 332 25.43 17.85 30.58
C GLY A 332 26.78 17.22 30.29
N ILE A 333 27.28 16.38 31.21
CA ILE A 333 28.49 15.58 30.98
C ILE A 333 28.10 14.43 30.06
N THR A 334 28.29 14.60 28.75
CA THR A 334 28.07 13.57 27.73
C THR A 334 29.38 13.30 27.00
N LYS A 335 29.64 12.03 26.67
CA LYS A 335 30.83 11.72 25.87
C LYS A 335 30.59 12.23 24.43
N PRO A 336 31.58 12.86 23.78
CA PRO A 336 31.46 13.23 22.38
C PRO A 336 31.10 12.01 21.52
N LYS A 337 30.07 12.14 20.67
CA LYS A 337 29.53 11.06 19.82
C LYS A 337 28.91 9.89 20.57
N GLU A 338 28.52 10.08 21.83
CA GLU A 338 27.69 9.12 22.54
C GLU A 338 26.35 8.97 21.80
N VAL A 339 25.96 7.73 21.53
CA VAL A 339 24.66 7.39 20.94
C VAL A 339 23.79 6.83 22.05
N ARG A 340 22.65 7.47 22.33
CA ARG A 340 21.63 6.92 23.23
C ARG A 340 20.46 6.38 22.43
N LYS A 341 19.99 5.22 22.86
CA LYS A 341 18.85 4.52 22.28
C LYS A 341 17.61 4.74 23.15
N PHE A 342 16.56 5.27 22.57
CA PHE A 342 15.24 5.40 23.20
C PHE A 342 14.32 4.35 22.59
N LYS A 343 13.98 3.34 23.39
CA LYS A 343 13.16 2.20 22.95
C LYS A 343 11.73 2.66 22.67
N GLY A 344 11.17 2.32 21.51
CA GLY A 344 9.77 2.59 21.16
C GLY A 344 9.42 4.03 20.78
N GLU A 345 10.40 4.89 20.52
CA GLU A 345 10.21 6.29 20.09
C GLU A 345 10.56 6.51 18.60
N GLY A 346 10.73 5.43 17.82
CA GLY A 346 10.98 5.47 16.38
C GLY A 346 9.71 5.48 15.52
N MET A 347 9.83 5.06 14.25
CA MET A 347 8.69 5.00 13.33
C MET A 347 7.68 3.91 13.75
N PRO A 348 6.38 4.12 13.54
CA PRO A 348 5.38 3.08 13.73
C PRO A 348 5.63 1.93 12.74
N LEU A 349 5.45 0.69 13.19
CA LEU A 349 5.47 -0.45 12.30
C LEU A 349 4.15 -0.50 11.52
N HIS A 350 4.24 -0.74 10.22
CA HIS A 350 3.08 -0.90 9.35
C HIS A 350 2.11 -1.96 9.90
N LEU A 351 0.82 -1.61 10.00
CA LEU A 351 -0.25 -2.45 10.52
C LEU A 351 -0.04 -2.96 11.97
N SER A 352 0.86 -2.35 12.74
CA SER A 352 1.13 -2.69 14.13
C SER A 352 0.95 -1.49 15.06
N THR A 353 0.79 -1.77 16.36
CA THR A 353 0.81 -0.75 17.41
C THR A 353 2.21 -0.48 17.95
N LYS A 354 3.19 -1.30 17.58
CA LYS A 354 4.58 -1.16 18.00
C LYS A 354 5.28 -0.08 17.18
N LYS A 355 6.30 0.53 17.79
CA LYS A 355 7.20 1.49 17.14
C LYS A 355 8.63 0.95 17.17
N GLY A 356 9.46 1.42 16.24
CA GLY A 356 10.90 1.23 16.26
C GLY A 356 11.57 2.09 17.32
N ASP A 357 12.88 2.23 17.22
CA ASP A 357 13.70 2.90 18.22
C ASP A 357 14.27 4.23 17.70
N LEU A 358 14.52 5.17 18.61
CA LEU A 358 15.15 6.45 18.29
C LEU A 358 16.60 6.46 18.79
N TYR A 359 17.52 6.74 17.88
CA TYR A 359 18.96 6.87 18.12
C TYR A 359 19.34 8.35 18.09
N VAL A 360 19.71 8.87 19.26
CA VAL A 360 20.16 10.26 19.42
C VAL A 360 21.68 10.26 19.55
N THR A 361 22.36 10.91 18.62
CA THR A 361 23.81 11.12 18.66
C THR A 361 24.10 12.49 19.25
N PHE A 362 24.89 12.54 20.33
CA PHE A 362 25.22 13.80 20.98
C PHE A 362 26.51 14.39 20.42
N GLU A 363 26.37 15.57 19.83
CA GLU A 363 27.50 16.36 19.35
C GLU A 363 27.82 17.46 20.37
N VAL A 364 29.02 17.38 20.95
CA VAL A 364 29.51 18.40 21.88
C VAL A 364 30.14 19.51 21.05
N LEU A 365 29.48 20.67 21.01
CA LEU A 365 30.04 21.86 20.39
C LEU A 365 30.96 22.56 21.38
N PHE A 366 32.26 22.49 21.14
CA PHE A 366 33.22 23.28 21.89
C PHE A 366 33.17 24.74 21.43
N PRO A 367 33.10 25.72 22.34
CA PRO A 367 33.12 27.13 21.96
C PRO A 367 34.46 27.47 21.29
N LYS A 368 34.42 28.20 20.17
CA LYS A 368 35.61 28.60 19.40
C LYS A 368 36.55 29.55 20.17
N SER A 369 36.01 30.25 21.16
CA SER A 369 36.75 31.17 22.02
C SER A 369 36.34 30.98 23.48
N LEU A 370 37.31 31.01 24.37
CA LEU A 370 37.13 30.91 25.82
C LEU A 370 37.60 32.20 26.48
N THR A 371 36.88 32.67 27.50
CA THR A 371 37.34 33.77 28.37
C THR A 371 38.54 33.34 29.21
N GLU A 372 39.34 34.29 29.72
CA GLU A 372 40.50 33.97 30.57
C GLU A 372 40.10 33.17 31.81
N ASP A 373 38.97 33.51 32.44
CA ASP A 373 38.44 32.77 33.59
C ASP A 373 38.11 31.31 33.26
N GLN A 374 37.53 31.07 32.07
CA GLN A 374 37.24 29.71 31.60
C GLN A 374 38.53 28.93 31.31
N LYS A 375 39.53 29.57 30.71
CA LYS A 375 40.85 28.97 30.48
C LYS A 375 41.52 28.59 31.79
N ASN A 376 41.44 29.44 32.82
CA ASN A 376 42.02 29.19 34.13
C ASN A 376 41.32 28.00 34.83
N LYS A 377 39.99 27.91 34.76
CA LYS A 377 39.22 26.76 35.27
C LYS A 377 39.54 25.46 34.56
N ILE A 378 39.75 25.50 33.24
CA ILE A 378 40.15 24.33 32.45
C ILE A 378 41.57 23.90 32.84
N LYS A 379 42.50 24.85 32.99
CA LYS A 379 43.87 24.55 33.44
C LYS A 379 43.88 23.88 34.81
N SER A 380 43.09 24.36 35.77
CA SER A 380 42.98 23.72 37.09
C SER A 380 42.32 22.35 37.09
N ALA A 381 41.50 22.04 36.07
CA ALA A 381 40.86 20.73 35.94
C ALA A 381 41.74 19.70 35.19
N LEU A 382 42.76 20.16 34.47
CA LEU A 382 43.72 19.34 33.72
C LEU A 382 45.04 19.11 34.46
N SER A 383 45.34 19.93 35.48
CA SER A 383 46.45 19.76 36.43
C SER A 383 46.07 18.78 37.53
#